data_AF-A0A0A2HWZ0-F1
#
_entry.id   AF-A0A0A2HWZ0-F1
#
_cell.length_a   1.000
_cell.length_b   1.000
_cell.length_c   1.000
_cell.angle_alpha   90.00
_cell.angle_beta   90.00
_cell.angle_gamma   90.00
#
_symmetry.space_group_name_H-M   'P 1'
#
loop_
_entity.id
_entity.type
_entity.pdbx_description
1 polymer ?
#
loop_
_entity_poly.entity_id
_entity_poly.type
_entity_poly.pdbx_seq_one_letter_code
_entity_poly.pdbx_strand_id
1 'polypeptide(L)'
;MKWEYQLFVVLPILCFNIIPESKAFVHNIAREVDREVNHMTEYPLFYQFEVRPTARNSEVEMLAGALATVLVFAETEEVGRARGARFIARQHWEIISVKRVMRMCSRHVSDLQPHFRELYRQAEQYGIAARFDGWARHGFHGRGIS
;
A
#
# COMPACT_ATOMS: atom_id res chain seq x y z
N MET A 1 -11.38 36.91 -33.81
CA MET A 1 -11.18 35.50 -34.15
C MET A 1 -11.40 34.68 -32.88
N LYS A 2 -12.43 33.82 -32.90
CA LYS A 2 -12.78 32.73 -31.97
C LYS A 2 -12.84 33.03 -30.46
N TRP A 3 -14.08 33.25 -30.04
CA TRP A 3 -14.62 32.92 -28.72
C TRP A 3 -14.68 31.39 -28.51
N GLU A 4 -14.93 30.96 -27.27
CA GLU A 4 -15.38 29.62 -26.82
C GLU A 4 -14.31 28.59 -26.43
N TYR A 5 -14.03 28.51 -25.13
CA TYR A 5 -14.01 27.23 -24.41
C TYR A 5 -14.75 27.40 -23.07
N GLN A 6 -16.00 26.93 -23.09
CA GLN A 6 -16.92 26.66 -21.99
C GLN A 6 -16.16 26.07 -20.77
N LEU A 7 -16.25 26.57 -19.53
CA LEU A 7 -17.45 26.65 -18.67
C LEU A 7 -18.29 25.36 -18.69
N PHE A 8 -17.72 24.26 -18.21
CA PHE A 8 -18.45 23.02 -17.88
C PHE A 8 -18.00 22.48 -16.51
N VAL A 9 -18.00 23.30 -15.46
CA VAL A 9 -17.93 22.79 -14.08
C VAL A 9 -18.78 23.65 -13.14
N VAL A 10 -20.00 24.02 -13.53
CA VAL A 10 -20.97 24.55 -12.57
C VAL A 10 -22.38 24.16 -13.01
N LEU A 11 -23.06 23.39 -12.16
CA LEU A 11 -24.50 23.06 -12.13
C LEU A 11 -25.01 21.99 -13.12
N PRO A 12 -25.50 20.87 -12.56
CA PRO A 12 -26.96 20.72 -12.50
C PRO A 12 -27.42 20.37 -11.07
N ILE A 13 -27.54 21.39 -10.21
CA ILE A 13 -28.29 21.24 -8.94
C ILE A 13 -29.75 21.72 -9.12
N LEU A 14 -30.10 22.36 -10.23
CA LEU A 14 -31.46 22.83 -10.49
C LEU A 14 -32.17 21.97 -11.53
N CYS A 15 -32.47 20.72 -11.16
CA CYS A 15 -33.57 19.91 -11.73
C CYS A 15 -34.00 18.74 -10.81
N PHE A 16 -33.54 18.69 -9.55
CA PHE A 16 -33.89 17.62 -8.60
C PHE A 16 -35.13 17.95 -7.79
N ASN A 17 -36.29 18.06 -8.43
CA ASN A 17 -37.54 18.01 -7.68
C ASN A 17 -38.69 17.27 -8.35
N ILE A 18 -38.42 16.55 -9.44
CA ILE A 18 -39.45 15.74 -10.10
C ILE A 18 -38.77 14.45 -10.55
N ILE A 19 -39.37 13.30 -10.24
CA ILE A 19 -39.01 11.92 -10.63
C ILE A 19 -38.18 11.12 -9.58
N PRO A 20 -38.82 10.18 -8.83
CA PRO A 20 -38.14 9.29 -7.88
C PRO A 20 -37.21 8.24 -8.52
N GLU A 21 -37.24 8.08 -9.84
CA GLU A 21 -36.32 7.20 -10.59
C GLU A 21 -34.89 7.77 -10.73
N SER A 22 -34.70 9.06 -10.42
CA SER A 22 -33.39 9.73 -10.51
C SER A 22 -32.39 9.26 -9.46
N LYS A 23 -32.83 8.75 -8.31
CA LYS A 23 -31.92 8.25 -7.26
C LYS A 23 -31.24 6.95 -7.67
N ALA A 24 -31.96 6.04 -8.32
CA ALA A 24 -31.40 4.79 -8.82
C ALA A 24 -30.42 5.04 -9.97
N PHE A 25 -30.73 6.00 -10.84
CA PHE A 25 -29.85 6.41 -11.94
C PHE A 25 -28.56 7.07 -11.44
N VAL A 26 -28.64 8.00 -10.48
CA VAL A 26 -27.45 8.61 -9.87
C VAL A 26 -26.63 7.57 -9.10
N HIS A 27 -27.28 6.61 -8.44
CA HIS A 27 -26.57 5.54 -7.73
C HIS A 27 -25.91 4.53 -8.68
N ASN A 28 -26.53 4.26 -9.83
CA ASN A 28 -25.92 3.45 -10.90
C ASN A 28 -24.77 4.20 -11.57
N ILE A 29 -24.91 5.50 -11.89
CA ILE A 29 -23.80 6.30 -12.42
C ILE A 29 -22.66 6.39 -11.40
N ALA A 30 -22.93 6.56 -10.11
CA ALA A 30 -21.87 6.53 -9.10
C ALA A 30 -21.16 5.16 -9.06
N ARG A 31 -21.89 4.05 -9.26
CA ARG A 31 -21.32 2.69 -9.37
C ARG A 31 -20.59 2.44 -10.69
N GLU A 32 -21.06 3.01 -11.80
CA GLU A 32 -20.44 2.93 -13.12
C GLU A 32 -19.14 3.75 -13.13
N VAL A 33 -19.17 4.97 -12.58
CA VAL A 33 -18.01 5.84 -12.40
C VAL A 33 -17.02 5.23 -11.40
N ASP A 34 -17.47 4.61 -10.30
CA ASP A 34 -16.58 3.83 -9.43
C ASP A 34 -16.00 2.60 -10.13
N ARG A 35 -16.68 2.01 -11.12
CA ARG A 35 -16.16 0.88 -11.90
C ARG A 35 -15.19 1.30 -13.01
N GLU A 36 -15.45 2.42 -13.68
CA GLU A 36 -14.56 2.96 -14.73
C GLU A 36 -13.33 3.66 -14.14
N VAL A 37 -13.44 4.29 -12.95
CA VAL A 37 -12.30 4.85 -12.21
C VAL A 37 -11.49 3.76 -11.49
N ASN A 38 -12.05 2.57 -11.28
CA ASN A 38 -11.34 1.42 -10.68
C ASN A 38 -10.26 0.80 -11.58
N HIS A 39 -10.09 1.25 -12.83
CA HIS A 39 -9.08 0.70 -13.73
C HIS A 39 -7.68 1.32 -13.61
N MET A 40 -7.46 2.35 -12.78
CA MET A 40 -6.13 3.02 -12.76
C MET A 40 -5.64 3.56 -11.41
N THR A 41 -6.38 3.40 -10.30
CA THR A 41 -5.81 3.73 -8.98
C THR A 41 -5.36 2.47 -8.28
N GLU A 42 -4.15 2.00 -8.57
CA GLU A 42 -3.46 1.02 -7.73
C GLU A 42 -3.28 1.62 -6.34
N TYR A 43 -4.19 1.30 -5.44
CA TYR A 43 -4.02 1.70 -4.04
C TYR A 43 -2.90 0.87 -3.41
N PRO A 44 -1.95 1.49 -2.71
CA PRO A 44 -0.88 0.79 -2.01
C PRO A 44 -1.46 -0.17 -0.96
N LEU A 45 -0.97 -1.41 -0.98
CA LEU A 45 -1.23 -2.43 0.01
C LEU A 45 -0.10 -2.43 1.02
N PHE A 46 -0.46 -2.26 2.28
CA PHE A 46 0.42 -2.35 3.43
C PHE A 46 0.35 -3.75 4.02
N TYR A 47 1.52 -4.38 4.12
CA TYR A 47 1.69 -5.67 4.78
C TYR A 47 2.70 -5.56 5.91
N GLN A 48 2.44 -6.29 6.98
CA GLN A 48 3.43 -6.53 8.02
C GLN A 48 3.56 -8.03 8.21
N PHE A 49 4.77 -8.53 7.98
CA PHE A 49 5.12 -9.94 8.16
C PHE A 49 6.08 -10.06 9.33
N GLU A 50 5.89 -11.10 10.14
CA GLU A 50 6.93 -11.58 11.03
C GLU A 50 7.81 -12.54 10.24
N VAL A 51 9.11 -12.27 10.24
CA VAL A 51 10.09 -13.01 9.46
C VAL A 51 11.26 -13.47 10.34
N ARG A 52 11.91 -14.55 9.93
CA ARG A 52 13.22 -14.98 10.47
C ARG A 52 14.27 -15.02 9.37
N PRO A 53 15.54 -14.74 9.70
CA PRO A 53 16.61 -14.87 8.73
C PRO A 53 16.81 -16.35 8.37
N THR A 54 16.98 -16.65 7.09
CA THR A 54 17.38 -18.00 6.64
C THR A 54 18.89 -18.19 6.80
N ALA A 55 19.39 -19.42 6.64
CA ALA A 55 20.82 -19.71 6.66
C ALA A 55 21.65 -18.95 5.60
N ARG A 56 21.00 -18.35 4.59
CA ARG A 56 21.65 -17.55 3.54
C ARG A 56 21.63 -16.04 3.82
N ASN A 57 20.97 -15.63 4.90
CA ASN A 57 20.88 -14.23 5.27
C ASN A 57 22.17 -13.79 5.97
N SER A 58 22.72 -12.63 5.58
CA SER A 58 23.93 -12.07 6.20
C SER A 58 23.77 -11.74 7.69
N GLU A 59 22.54 -11.59 8.17
CA GLU A 59 22.22 -11.20 9.53
C GLU A 59 21.77 -12.39 10.39
N VAL A 60 21.87 -13.63 9.89
CA VAL A 60 21.37 -14.85 10.55
C VAL A 60 22.01 -15.13 11.92
N GLU A 61 23.25 -14.67 12.13
CA GLU A 61 23.96 -14.82 13.40
C GLU A 61 23.54 -13.75 14.42
N MET A 62 23.19 -12.55 13.94
CA MET A 62 22.90 -11.39 14.78
C MET A 62 21.43 -11.31 15.18
N LEU A 63 20.52 -11.63 14.26
CA LEU A 63 19.09 -11.45 14.42
C LEU A 63 18.37 -12.77 14.73
N ALA A 64 17.41 -12.69 15.65
CA ALA A 64 16.46 -13.78 15.89
C ALA A 64 15.27 -13.70 14.93
N GLY A 65 14.87 -12.49 14.55
CA GLY A 65 13.77 -12.23 13.63
C GLY A 65 13.63 -10.75 13.33
N ALA A 66 12.66 -10.42 12.48
CA ALA A 66 12.31 -9.04 12.16
C ALA A 66 10.81 -8.90 11.86
N LEU A 67 10.31 -7.67 11.98
CA LEU A 67 9.06 -7.27 11.35
C LEU A 67 9.39 -6.67 9.98
N ALA A 68 8.97 -7.36 8.93
CA ALA A 68 9.05 -6.86 7.58
C ALA A 68 7.79 -6.05 7.26
N THR A 69 7.93 -4.73 7.22
CA THR A 69 6.87 -3.84 6.73
C THR A 69 7.05 -3.63 5.24
N VAL A 70 6.05 -4.02 4.45
CA VAL A 70 6.11 -4.01 2.99
C VAL A 70 4.96 -3.17 2.45
N LEU A 71 5.28 -2.24 1.55
CA LEU A 71 4.31 -1.50 0.75
C LEU A 71 4.37 -2.01 -0.68
N VAL A 72 3.22 -2.38 -1.25
CA VAL A 72 3.11 -2.94 -2.60
C VAL A 72 2.01 -2.24 -3.37
N PHE A 73 2.32 -1.71 -4.54
CA PHE A 73 1.31 -1.27 -5.50
C PHE A 73 0.89 -2.48 -6.34
N ALA A 74 -0.38 -2.86 -6.22
CA ALA A 74 -0.96 -3.98 -6.95
C ALA A 74 -2.47 -3.83 -7.08
N GLU A 75 -3.01 -4.47 -8.12
CA GLU A 75 -4.44 -4.49 -8.44
C GLU A 75 -5.28 -5.21 -7.38
N THR A 76 -4.77 -6.34 -6.85
CA THR A 76 -5.48 -7.16 -5.85
C THR A 76 -4.60 -7.54 -4.66
N GLU A 77 -5.23 -7.89 -3.54
CA GLU A 77 -4.53 -8.32 -2.33
C GLU A 77 -3.74 -9.62 -2.54
N GLU A 78 -4.22 -10.53 -3.38
CA GLU A 78 -3.52 -11.77 -3.69
C GLU A 78 -2.22 -11.51 -4.45
N VAL A 79 -2.28 -10.62 -5.45
CA VAL A 79 -1.10 -10.21 -6.23
C VAL A 79 -0.12 -9.45 -5.33
N GLY A 80 -0.64 -8.51 -4.52
CA GLY A 80 0.16 -7.74 -3.57
C GLY A 80 0.89 -8.64 -2.57
N ARG A 81 0.18 -9.61 -1.97
CA ARG A 81 0.75 -10.58 -1.03
C ARG A 81 1.79 -11.47 -1.70
N ALA A 82 1.53 -11.96 -2.92
CA ALA A 82 2.49 -12.79 -3.66
C ALA A 82 3.76 -12.00 -4.04
N ARG A 83 3.62 -10.75 -4.49
CA ARG A 83 4.75 -9.84 -4.77
C ARG A 83 5.55 -9.56 -3.50
N GLY A 84 4.88 -9.19 -2.41
CA GLY A 84 5.48 -8.96 -1.10
C GLY A 84 6.25 -10.17 -0.57
N ALA A 85 5.64 -11.36 -0.61
CA ALA A 85 6.27 -12.58 -0.16
C ALA A 85 7.51 -12.95 -0.99
N ARG A 86 7.43 -12.81 -2.32
CA ARG A 86 8.58 -13.02 -3.21
C ARG A 86 9.70 -12.03 -2.94
N PHE A 87 9.37 -10.77 -2.67
CA PHE A 87 10.35 -9.74 -2.34
C PHE A 87 11.12 -10.08 -1.05
N ILE A 88 10.41 -10.47 0.01
CA ILE A 88 11.01 -10.93 1.27
C ILE A 88 11.91 -12.16 1.05
N ALA A 89 11.41 -13.16 0.33
CA ALA A 89 12.17 -14.39 0.07
C ALA A 89 13.47 -14.14 -0.70
N ARG A 90 13.48 -13.18 -1.65
CA ARG A 90 14.69 -12.78 -2.40
C ARG A 90 15.76 -12.16 -1.50
N GLN A 91 15.38 -11.60 -0.37
CA GLN A 91 16.29 -11.06 0.64
C GLN A 91 16.66 -12.09 1.72
N HIS A 92 16.44 -13.38 1.44
CA HIS A 92 16.81 -14.48 2.33
C HIS A 92 16.11 -14.46 3.70
N TRP A 93 14.90 -13.92 3.74
CA TRP A 93 14.01 -13.97 4.90
C TRP A 93 12.91 -15.01 4.70
N GLU A 94 12.57 -15.72 5.77
CA GLU A 94 11.47 -16.68 5.82
C GLU A 94 10.30 -16.07 6.58
N ILE A 95 9.11 -16.14 5.99
CA ILE A 95 7.87 -15.61 6.60
C ILE A 95 7.34 -16.63 7.60
N ILE A 96 7.21 -16.21 8.85
CA ILE A 96 6.62 -17.01 9.93
C ILE A 96 5.11 -16.78 9.97
N SER A 97 4.69 -15.51 9.96
CA SER A 97 3.28 -15.15 10.03
C SER A 97 2.99 -13.80 9.40
N VAL A 98 1.74 -13.60 8.97
CA VAL A 98 1.23 -12.29 8.54
C VAL A 98 0.59 -11.62 9.74
N LYS A 99 1.09 -10.44 10.13
CA LYS A 99 0.57 -9.68 11.29
C LYS A 99 -0.50 -8.67 10.89
N ARG A 100 -0.35 -8.04 9.73
CA ARG A 100 -1.27 -7.00 9.26
C ARG A 100 -1.36 -6.98 7.74
N VAL A 101 -2.56 -6.75 7.24
CA VAL A 101 -2.86 -6.43 5.84
C VAL A 101 -3.80 -5.24 5.84
N MET A 102 -3.52 -4.23 5.03
CA MET A 102 -4.35 -3.04 4.91
C MET A 102 -4.22 -2.43 3.52
N ARG A 103 -5.36 -2.17 2.86
CA ARG A 103 -5.39 -1.28 1.70
C ARG A 103 -5.39 0.16 2.19
N MET A 104 -4.40 0.96 1.77
CA MET A 104 -4.29 2.33 2.23
C MET A 104 -5.04 3.28 1.29
N CYS A 105 -5.86 4.16 1.87
CA CYS A 105 -6.47 5.28 1.15
C CYS A 105 -5.59 6.53 1.27
N SER A 106 -5.94 7.58 0.52
CA SER A 106 -5.21 8.86 0.51
C SER A 106 -5.05 9.50 1.91
N ARG A 107 -6.05 9.34 2.79
CA ARG A 107 -5.97 9.78 4.20
C ARG A 107 -4.88 9.02 4.96
N HIS A 108 -4.86 7.69 4.85
CA HIS A 108 -3.84 6.87 5.52
C HIS A 108 -2.42 7.21 5.05
N VAL A 109 -2.26 7.53 3.75
CA VAL A 109 -0.96 7.96 3.19
C VAL A 109 -0.53 9.32 3.77
N SER A 110 -1.47 10.26 3.93
CA SER A 110 -1.21 11.59 4.49
C SER A 110 -0.77 11.52 5.97
N ASP A 111 -1.36 10.58 6.71
CA ASP A 111 -1.12 10.38 8.14
C ASP A 111 0.07 9.44 8.43
N LEU A 112 0.81 8.99 7.41
CA LEU A 112 1.98 8.14 7.59
C LEU A 112 3.04 8.83 8.47
N GLN A 113 3.59 8.07 9.43
CA GLN A 113 4.75 8.51 10.18
C GLN A 113 5.95 8.75 9.25
N PRO A 114 6.89 9.65 9.59
CA PRO A 114 8.00 10.03 8.70
C PRO A 114 8.79 8.85 8.13
N HIS A 115 9.07 7.83 8.95
CA HIS A 115 9.81 6.64 8.52
C HIS A 115 9.09 5.79 7.47
N PHE A 116 7.75 5.80 7.47
CA PHE A 116 6.94 5.11 6.46
C PHE A 116 6.68 5.96 5.22
N ARG A 117 6.84 7.29 5.29
CA ARG A 117 6.73 8.15 4.10
C ARG A 117 7.84 7.89 3.09
N GLU A 118 9.06 7.66 3.58
CA GLU A 118 10.18 7.30 2.71
C GLU A 118 9.97 5.93 2.07
N LEU A 119 9.53 4.94 2.88
CA LEU A 119 9.16 3.62 2.36
C LEU A 119 8.05 3.71 1.29
N TYR A 120 7.07 4.58 1.51
CA TYR A 120 5.99 4.83 0.56
C TYR A 120 6.50 5.42 -0.76
N ARG A 121 7.38 6.44 -0.72
CA ARG A 121 8.00 7.02 -1.92
C ARG A 121 8.80 5.98 -2.71
N GLN A 122 9.55 5.13 -2.02
CA GLN A 122 10.28 4.04 -2.67
C GLN A 122 9.32 3.04 -3.32
N ALA A 123 8.24 2.66 -2.63
CA ALA A 123 7.24 1.77 -3.18
C ALA A 123 6.51 2.40 -4.39
N GLU A 124 6.28 3.70 -4.39
CA GLU A 124 5.68 4.44 -5.51
C GLU A 124 6.60 4.42 -6.74
N GLN A 125 7.91 4.55 -6.55
CA GLN A 125 8.89 4.53 -7.64
C GLN A 125 9.14 3.13 -8.22
N TYR A 126 9.20 2.11 -7.37
CA TYR A 126 9.61 0.75 -7.76
C TYR A 126 8.44 -0.26 -7.79
N GLY A 127 7.23 0.18 -7.46
CA GLY A 127 6.04 -0.67 -7.28
C GLY A 127 6.03 -1.49 -5.99
N ILE A 128 7.17 -1.58 -5.28
CA ILE A 128 7.30 -2.29 -4.01
C ILE A 128 8.50 -1.77 -3.21
N ALA A 129 8.33 -1.68 -1.89
CA ALA A 129 9.44 -1.46 -0.97
C ALA A 129 9.21 -2.19 0.34
N ALA A 130 10.29 -2.55 1.03
CA ALA A 130 10.24 -3.19 2.33
C ALA A 130 11.26 -2.60 3.31
N ARG A 131 10.88 -2.57 4.58
CA ARG A 131 11.75 -2.25 5.71
C ARG A 131 11.71 -3.40 6.71
N PHE A 132 12.87 -3.77 7.23
CA PHE A 132 13.01 -4.85 8.20
C PHE A 132 13.45 -4.27 9.54
N ASP A 133 12.56 -4.32 10.52
CA ASP A 133 12.87 -3.91 11.89
C ASP A 133 13.19 -5.16 12.71
N GLY A 134 14.48 -5.48 12.80
CA GLY A 134 15.01 -6.69 13.42
C GLY A 134 15.19 -6.62 14.93
N TRP A 135 15.12 -7.76 15.61
CA TRP A 135 15.53 -7.92 17.01
C TRP A 135 16.64 -8.95 17.15
N ALA A 136 17.56 -8.64 18.08
CA ALA A 136 18.75 -9.45 18.31
C ALA A 136 18.41 -10.84 18.86
N ARG A 137 19.24 -11.81 18.54
CA ARG A 137 19.21 -13.13 19.18
C ARG A 137 19.67 -13.01 20.63
N HIS A 138 19.00 -13.69 21.56
CA HIS A 138 19.38 -13.70 22.98
C HIS A 138 20.88 -14.03 23.14
N GLY A 139 21.63 -13.16 23.81
CA GLY A 139 23.08 -13.30 24.01
C GLY A 139 23.95 -12.49 23.03
N PHE A 140 23.39 -11.93 21.95
CA PHE A 140 24.13 -11.02 21.07
C PHE A 140 24.13 -9.60 21.66
N HIS A 141 24.96 -9.37 22.67
CA HIS A 141 25.29 -8.00 23.09
C HIS A 141 26.37 -7.51 22.12
N GLY A 142 25.98 -6.69 21.16
CA GLY A 142 26.93 -6.01 20.30
C GLY A 142 28.00 -5.40 21.19
N ARG A 143 29.25 -5.86 21.07
CA ARG A 143 30.37 -5.11 21.63
C ARG A 143 30.28 -3.74 20.97
N GLY A 144 29.96 -2.73 21.77
CA GLY A 144 29.89 -1.35 21.34
C GLY A 144 31.20 -1.02 20.64
N ILE A 145 31.10 -0.66 19.37
CA ILE A 145 32.20 -0.02 18.67
C ILE A 145 31.86 1.47 18.74
N SER A 146 32.48 2.09 19.75
CA SER A 146 32.71 3.53 19.89
C SER A 146 33.37 4.12 18.65
#